data_AF-A0A969BJF3-F1
#
_entry.id   AF-A0A969BJF3-F1
#
_cell.length_a   1.000
_cell.length_b   1.000
_cell.length_c   1.000
_cell.angle_alpha   90.00
_cell.angle_beta   90.00
_cell.angle_gamma   90.00
#
_symmetry.space_group_name_H-M   'P 1'
#
loop_
_entity.id
_entity.type
_entity.pdbx_description
1 polymer ?
#
loop_
_entity_poly.entity_id
_entity_poly.type
_entity_poly.pdbx_seq_one_letter_code
_entity_poly.pdbx_strand_id
1 'polypeptide(L)'
;MAARRGRAAAGGFLRDFQAFIAQGNVVDLAVAVIIGGAFGKIVESFIKDIVTPLILSPVLTSLGINELDKLSYNGIKYGVFIAAVLNFIVIAFVIFLMIQALEKFKRQEAVAAEEAAVPDPALESQERLTTTLDRLARALESRGA
;
A
#
# COMPACT_ATOMS: atom_id res chain seq x y z
N MET A 1 14.95 24.68 60.14
CA MET A 1 16.23 24.88 59.43
C MET A 1 16.24 23.98 58.19
N ALA A 2 16.47 24.59 57.02
CA ALA A 2 16.93 23.99 55.75
C ALA A 2 16.09 22.90 55.04
N ALA A 3 15.25 23.40 54.13
CA ALA A 3 15.13 22.99 52.72
C ALA A 3 15.88 21.74 52.24
N ARG A 4 15.14 20.81 51.62
CA ARG A 4 15.67 19.95 50.56
C ARG A 4 14.73 19.85 49.36
N ARG A 5 14.97 20.78 48.44
CA ARG A 5 15.17 20.59 46.99
C ARG A 5 14.07 19.84 46.22
N GLY A 6 13.37 20.61 45.39
CA GLY A 6 12.53 20.14 44.28
C GLY A 6 13.26 19.18 43.36
N ARG A 7 12.58 18.06 43.06
CA ARG A 7 12.97 17.09 42.06
C ARG A 7 12.31 17.48 40.73
N ALA A 8 13.16 17.81 39.77
CA ALA A 8 12.91 18.28 38.41
C ALA A 8 11.62 17.79 37.73
N ALA A 9 10.74 18.73 37.37
CA ALA A 9 9.58 18.58 36.51
C ALA A 9 9.90 18.63 35.00
N ALA A 10 11.13 18.27 34.60
CA ALA A 10 11.59 18.32 33.21
C ALA A 10 11.52 16.95 32.48
N GLY A 11 11.14 15.88 33.19
CA GLY A 11 11.00 14.54 32.64
C GLY A 11 9.57 14.12 32.30
N GLY A 12 8.57 14.97 32.52
CA GLY A 12 7.15 14.67 32.26
C GLY A 12 6.85 14.67 30.77
N PHE A 13 6.88 15.86 30.15
CA PHE A 13 6.46 16.03 28.76
C PHE A 13 7.22 15.15 27.73
N LEU A 14 8.55 15.04 27.82
CA LEU A 14 9.32 14.23 26.86
C LEU A 14 9.06 12.73 27.02
N ARG A 15 8.82 12.25 28.24
CA ARG A 15 8.44 10.85 28.47
C ARG A 15 6.99 10.59 28.07
N ASP A 16 6.10 11.53 28.34
CA ASP A 16 4.69 11.45 27.96
C ASP A 16 4.54 11.49 26.43
N PHE A 17 5.35 12.31 25.74
CA PHE A 17 5.43 12.36 24.28
C PHE A 17 6.03 11.08 23.70
N GLN A 18 7.11 10.55 24.29
CA GLN A 18 7.67 9.26 23.88
C GLN A 18 6.65 8.12 24.08
N ALA A 19 5.90 8.12 25.19
CA ALA A 19 4.85 7.13 25.44
C ALA A 19 3.69 7.26 24.45
N PHE A 20 3.32 8.48 24.07
CA PHE A 20 2.31 8.76 23.05
C PHE A 20 2.73 8.28 21.66
N ILE A 21 3.96 8.56 21.23
CA ILE A 21 4.46 8.08 19.93
C ILE A 21 4.72 6.57 19.95
N ALA A 22 5.13 6.00 21.09
CA ALA A 22 5.28 4.54 21.22
C ALA A 22 3.95 3.78 21.09
N GLN A 23 2.81 4.48 21.13
CA GLN A 23 1.51 3.92 20.81
C GLN A 23 1.48 3.66 19.29
N GLY A 24 1.85 2.44 18.86
CA GLY A 24 2.16 2.08 17.46
C GLY A 24 1.20 2.60 16.38
N ASN A 25 -0.10 2.73 16.69
CA ASN A 25 -1.10 3.35 15.82
C ASN A 25 -0.76 4.79 15.37
N VAL A 26 -0.03 5.57 16.19
CA VAL A 26 0.38 6.95 15.87
C VAL A 26 1.58 6.97 14.93
N VAL A 27 2.55 6.06 15.13
CA VAL A 27 3.74 5.97 14.29
C VAL A 27 3.38 5.50 12.89
N ASP A 28 2.54 4.46 12.78
CA ASP A 28 2.12 3.93 11.48
C ASP A 28 1.32 4.96 10.69
N LEU A 29 0.43 5.71 11.36
CA LEU A 29 -0.30 6.81 10.75
C LEU A 29 0.65 7.94 10.31
N ALA A 30 1.61 8.34 11.15
CA ALA A 30 2.56 9.39 10.83
C ALA A 30 3.42 9.01 9.61
N VAL A 31 3.91 7.77 9.56
CA VAL A 31 4.67 7.25 8.42
C VAL A 31 3.81 7.23 7.15
N ALA A 32 2.57 6.77 7.23
CA ALA A 32 1.65 6.74 6.09
C ALA A 32 1.39 8.16 5.53
N VAL A 33 1.18 9.17 6.38
CA VAL A 33 0.95 10.55 5.95
C VAL A 33 2.20 11.16 5.31
N ILE A 34 3.39 10.94 5.90
CA ILE A 34 4.65 11.48 5.37
C ILE A 34 4.96 10.87 3.99
N ILE A 35 4.83 9.54 3.86
CA ILE A 35 5.05 8.85 2.59
C ILE A 35 4.02 9.28 1.55
N GLY A 36 2.73 9.36 1.93
CA GLY A 36 1.67 9.82 1.04
C GLY A 36 1.93 11.24 0.51
N GLY A 37 2.34 12.16 1.38
CA GLY A 37 2.68 13.53 0.99
C GLY A 37 3.92 13.62 0.10
N ALA A 38 4.95 12.82 0.36
CA ALA A 38 6.15 12.77 -0.48
C ALA A 38 5.88 12.14 -1.85
N PHE A 39 5.11 11.05 -1.89
CA PHE A 39 4.74 10.37 -3.12
C PHE A 39 3.85 11.23 -4.03
N GLY A 40 2.92 11.99 -3.45
CA GLY A 40 2.11 12.95 -4.21
C GLY A 40 2.96 13.95 -5.01
N LYS A 41 4.07 14.43 -4.45
CA LYS A 41 5.01 15.33 -5.15
C LYS A 41 5.73 14.66 -6.31
N ILE A 42 6.06 13.37 -6.18
CA ILE A 42 6.69 12.59 -7.25
C ILE A 42 5.72 12.47 -8.43
N VAL A 43 4.45 12.17 -8.14
CA VAL A 43 3.41 12.08 -9.16
C VAL A 43 3.16 13.44 -9.82
N GLU A 44 3.11 14.52 -9.04
CA GLU A 44 2.96 15.88 -9.55
C GLU A 44 4.11 16.28 -10.48
N SER A 45 5.37 15.99 -10.11
CA SER A 45 6.54 16.25 -10.96
C SER A 45 6.51 15.40 -12.24
N PHE A 46 6.13 14.13 -12.17
CA PHE A 46 5.96 13.30 -13.36
C PHE A 46 4.95 13.92 -14.35
N ILE A 47 3.85 14.46 -13.83
CA ILE A 47 2.82 15.07 -14.68
C ILE A 47 3.33 16.37 -15.28
N LYS A 48 3.88 17.25 -14.45
CA LYS A 48 4.36 18.57 -14.88
C LYS A 48 5.54 18.48 -15.85
N ASP A 49 6.49 17.60 -15.56
CA ASP A 49 7.79 17.58 -16.22
C ASP A 49 7.84 16.56 -17.38
N ILE A 50 6.94 15.57 -17.41
CA ILE A 50 6.90 14.54 -18.48
C ILE A 50 5.58 14.57 -19.25
N VAL A 51 4.44 14.46 -18.55
CA VAL A 51 3.13 14.31 -19.23
C VAL A 51 2.71 15.60 -19.94
N THR A 52 2.78 16.75 -19.27
CA THR A 52 2.40 18.05 -19.84
C THR A 52 3.20 18.39 -21.10
N PRO A 53 4.54 18.33 -21.13
CA PRO A 53 5.27 18.61 -22.36
C PRO A 53 5.00 17.57 -23.47
N LEU A 54 4.86 16.28 -23.16
CA LEU A 54 4.66 15.26 -24.21
C LEU A 54 3.27 15.30 -24.86
N ILE A 55 2.22 15.51 -24.08
CA ILE A 55 0.83 15.47 -24.58
C ILE A 55 0.38 16.85 -25.06
N LEU A 56 0.81 17.91 -24.37
CA LEU A 56 0.29 19.25 -24.60
C LEU A 56 1.22 20.14 -25.45
N SER A 57 2.54 20.00 -25.42
CA SER A 57 3.41 20.80 -26.31
C SER A 57 3.08 20.68 -27.80
N PRO A 58 2.80 19.51 -28.41
CA PRO A 58 2.45 19.49 -29.84
C PRO A 58 1.14 20.24 -30.18
N VAL A 59 0.20 20.35 -29.23
CA VAL A 59 -1.05 21.13 -29.38
C VAL A 59 -0.86 22.61 -29.04
N LEU A 60 0.07 22.93 -28.14
CA LEU A 60 0.39 24.29 -27.70
C LEU A 60 1.37 25.01 -28.67
N THR A 61 2.28 24.26 -29.28
CA THR A 61 3.21 24.77 -30.30
C THR A 61 2.49 25.18 -31.59
N SER A 62 1.36 24.55 -31.94
CA SER A 62 0.52 24.99 -33.06
C SER A 62 -0.28 26.27 -32.77
N LEU A 63 -0.31 26.71 -31.51
CA LEU A 63 -1.00 27.92 -31.03
C LEU A 63 -0.03 29.01 -30.49
N GLY A 64 1.28 28.78 -30.50
CA GLY A 64 2.30 29.74 -30.06
C GLY A 64 2.41 29.96 -28.55
N ILE A 65 1.87 29.05 -27.75
CA ILE A 65 1.81 29.17 -26.29
C ILE A 65 2.77 28.13 -25.71
N ASN A 66 3.78 28.55 -24.95
CA ASN A 66 4.78 27.63 -24.41
C ASN A 66 4.44 27.11 -22.99
N GLU A 67 3.41 27.68 -22.35
CA GLU A 67 2.99 27.32 -20.98
C GLU A 67 1.48 27.40 -20.82
N LEU A 68 0.86 26.35 -20.28
CA LEU A 68 -0.55 26.38 -19.87
C LEU A 68 -0.82 27.44 -18.82
N ASP A 69 0.10 27.67 -17.89
CA ASP A 69 -0.08 28.65 -16.81
C ASP A 69 -0.23 30.10 -17.29
N LYS A 70 0.13 30.37 -18.56
CA LYS A 70 0.02 31.68 -19.21
C LYS A 70 -1.22 31.82 -20.09
N LEU A 71 -2.00 30.75 -20.28
CA LEU A 71 -3.33 30.81 -20.90
C LEU A 71 -4.31 31.49 -19.94
N SER A 72 -4.39 32.82 -20.05
CA SER A 72 -5.43 33.62 -19.43
C SER A 72 -6.33 34.22 -20.51
N TYR A 73 -7.63 33.96 -20.41
CA TYR A 73 -8.62 34.71 -21.19
C TYR A 73 -9.33 35.67 -20.22
N ASN A 74 -9.24 36.97 -20.49
CA ASN A 74 -9.88 38.02 -19.70
C ASN A 74 -9.53 38.02 -18.20
N GLY A 75 -8.28 37.68 -17.85
CA GLY A 75 -7.78 37.62 -16.46
C GLY A 75 -8.04 36.29 -15.73
N ILE A 76 -8.76 35.34 -16.34
CA ILE A 76 -9.04 34.02 -15.76
C ILE A 76 -8.00 33.01 -16.29
N LYS A 77 -7.18 32.47 -15.38
CA LYS A 77 -6.13 31.49 -15.66
C LYS A 77 -6.69 30.07 -15.77
N TYR A 78 -7.35 29.77 -16.88
CA TYR A 78 -7.93 28.43 -17.11
C TYR A 78 -6.87 27.31 -17.19
N GLY A 79 -5.64 27.64 -17.57
CA GLY A 79 -4.56 26.66 -17.65
C GLY A 79 -4.20 26.00 -16.31
N VAL A 80 -4.23 26.76 -15.21
CA VAL A 80 -3.98 26.23 -13.85
C VAL A 80 -5.08 25.22 -13.46
N PHE A 81 -6.32 25.52 -13.81
CA PHE A 81 -7.45 24.62 -13.54
C PHE A 81 -7.35 23.32 -14.35
N ILE A 82 -7.02 23.42 -15.65
CA ILE A 82 -6.85 22.25 -16.52
C ILE A 82 -5.67 21.39 -16.05
N ALA A 83 -4.56 22.02 -15.63
CA ALA A 83 -3.42 21.32 -15.04
C ALA A 83 -3.82 20.59 -13.74
N ALA A 84 -4.61 21.21 -12.87
CA ALA A 84 -5.11 20.58 -11.65
C ALA A 84 -6.03 19.38 -11.93
N VAL A 85 -6.92 19.48 -12.93
CA VAL A 85 -7.80 18.38 -13.35
C VAL A 85 -6.98 17.23 -13.93
N LEU A 86 -6.00 17.51 -14.79
CA LEU A 86 -5.09 16.50 -15.32
C LEU A 86 -4.30 15.83 -14.18
N ASN A 87 -3.82 16.61 -13.21
CA ASN A 87 -3.10 16.09 -12.06
C ASN A 87 -3.95 15.08 -11.28
N PHE A 88 -5.20 15.44 -10.99
CA PHE A 88 -6.15 14.56 -10.32
C PHE A 88 -6.41 13.25 -11.09
N ILE A 89 -6.62 13.32 -12.41
CA ILE A 89 -6.86 12.13 -13.25
C ILE A 89 -5.65 11.19 -13.24
N VAL A 90 -4.43 11.72 -13.35
CA VAL A 90 -3.23 10.87 -13.35
C VAL A 90 -2.97 10.28 -11.98
N ILE A 91 -3.13 11.03 -10.89
CA ILE A 91 -3.02 10.49 -9.53
C ILE A 91 -4.03 9.35 -9.34
N ALA A 92 -5.28 9.54 -9.73
CA ALA A 92 -6.31 8.50 -9.66
C ALA A 92 -5.92 7.26 -10.49
N PHE A 93 -5.37 7.45 -11.69
CA PHE A 93 -4.92 6.37 -12.56
C PHE A 93 -3.73 5.60 -11.96
N VAL A 94 -2.74 6.29 -11.39
CA VAL A 94 -1.59 5.66 -10.73
C VAL A 94 -2.02 4.87 -9.50
N ILE A 95 -2.91 5.43 -8.67
CA ILE A 95 -3.47 4.71 -7.51
C ILE A 95 -4.25 3.48 -7.97
N PHE A 96 -5.05 3.59 -9.03
CA PHE A 96 -5.75 2.46 -9.62
C PHE A 96 -4.81 1.35 -10.08
N LEU A 97 -3.72 1.69 -10.79
CA LEU A 97 -2.69 0.73 -11.18
C LEU A 97 -2.00 0.08 -9.98
N MET A 98 -1.71 0.84 -8.92
CA MET A 98 -1.13 0.30 -7.69
C MET A 98 -2.04 -0.68 -6.98
N ILE A 99 -3.33 -0.36 -6.83
CA ILE A 99 -4.32 -1.27 -6.23
C ILE A 99 -4.42 -2.55 -7.07
N GLN A 100 -4.51 -2.41 -8.40
CA GLN A 100 -4.57 -3.56 -9.31
C GLN A 100 -3.29 -4.41 -9.26
N ALA A 101 -2.11 -3.80 -9.09
CA ALA A 101 -0.86 -4.54 -8.91
C ALA A 101 -0.86 -5.33 -7.59
N LEU A 102 -1.24 -4.69 -6.48
CA LEU A 102 -1.33 -5.34 -5.17
C LEU A 102 -2.36 -6.48 -5.16
N GLU A 103 -3.50 -6.32 -5.82
CA GLU A 103 -4.49 -7.39 -6.01
C GLU A 103 -3.93 -8.56 -6.82
N LYS A 104 -3.15 -8.29 -7.88
CA LYS A 104 -2.47 -9.34 -8.65
C LYS A 104 -1.44 -10.11 -7.82
N PHE A 105 -0.64 -9.43 -7.00
CA PHE A 105 0.35 -10.09 -6.14
C PHE A 105 -0.30 -10.93 -5.03
N LYS A 106 -1.34 -10.42 -4.36
CA LYS A 106 -2.09 -11.19 -3.34
C LYS A 106 -2.78 -12.41 -3.93
N ARG A 107 -3.30 -12.31 -5.16
CA ARG A 107 -3.89 -13.44 -5.88
C ARG A 107 -2.85 -14.49 -6.26
N GLN A 108 -1.60 -14.09 -6.51
CA GLN A 108 -0.50 -14.99 -6.84
C GLN A 108 0.01 -15.75 -5.60
N GLU A 109 0.06 -15.10 -4.43
CA GLU A 109 0.34 -15.75 -3.15
C GLU A 109 -0.76 -16.73 -2.72
N ALA A 110 -2.04 -16.39 -2.94
CA ALA A 110 -3.15 -17.30 -2.63
C ALA A 110 -3.13 -18.57 -3.50
N VAL A 111 -2.81 -18.46 -4.79
CA VAL A 111 -2.66 -19.61 -5.70
C VAL A 111 -1.43 -20.45 -5.33
N ALA A 112 -0.32 -19.82 -4.96
CA ALA A 112 0.88 -20.54 -4.51
C ALA A 112 0.67 -21.26 -3.16
N ALA A 113 -0.12 -20.68 -2.25
CA ALA A 113 -0.49 -21.33 -0.99
C ALA A 113 -1.47 -22.50 -1.19
N GLU A 114 -2.36 -22.41 -2.18
CA GLU A 114 -3.29 -23.48 -2.55
C GLU A 114 -2.58 -24.63 -3.30
N GLU A 115 -1.56 -24.33 -4.11
CA GLU A 115 -0.72 -25.33 -4.78
C GLU A 115 0.27 -26.01 -3.81
N ALA A 116 0.71 -25.31 -2.77
CA ALA A 116 1.46 -25.89 -1.64
C ALA A 116 0.58 -26.69 -0.66
N ALA A 117 -0.75 -26.55 -0.75
CA ALA A 117 -1.72 -27.33 0.01
C ALA A 117 -2.15 -28.63 -0.70
N VAL A 118 -1.63 -28.91 -1.91
CA VAL A 118 -1.68 -30.27 -2.46
C VAL A 118 -0.87 -31.15 -1.51
N PRO A 119 -1.49 -32.15 -0.85
CA PRO A 119 -0.79 -32.98 0.13
C PRO A 119 0.45 -33.59 -0.51
N ASP A 120 1.58 -33.54 0.19
CA ASP A 120 2.76 -34.31 -0.18
C ASP A 120 2.29 -35.75 -0.48
N PRO A 121 2.56 -36.31 -1.67
CA PRO A 121 2.12 -37.66 -2.03
C PRO A 121 2.56 -38.72 -1.00
N ALA A 122 3.60 -38.43 -0.23
CA ALA A 122 4.01 -39.26 0.92
C ALA A 122 2.97 -39.27 2.06
N LEU A 123 2.36 -38.14 2.40
CA LEU A 123 1.34 -38.05 3.47
C LEU A 123 0.03 -38.72 3.06
N GLU A 124 -0.39 -38.57 1.79
CA GLU A 124 -1.57 -39.25 1.27
C GLU A 124 -1.38 -40.78 1.24
N SER A 125 -0.17 -41.25 0.92
CA SER A 125 0.15 -42.67 0.99
C SER A 125 0.09 -43.21 2.42
N GLN A 126 0.51 -42.43 3.43
CA GLN A 126 0.43 -42.81 4.84
C GLN A 126 -1.02 -42.88 5.34
N GLU A 127 -1.88 -41.92 4.95
CA GLU A 127 -3.30 -41.93 5.31
C GLU A 127 -4.05 -43.13 4.69
N ARG A 128 -3.68 -43.54 3.48
CA ARG A 128 -4.20 -44.77 2.85
C ARG A 128 -3.75 -46.04 3.58
N LEU A 129 -2.53 -46.07 4.11
CA LEU A 129 -2.02 -47.21 4.88
C LEU A 129 -2.70 -47.33 6.25
N THR A 130 -2.90 -46.22 6.97
CA THR A 130 -3.59 -46.25 8.27
C THR A 130 -5.06 -46.66 8.13
N THR A 131 -5.76 -46.11 7.14
CA THR A 131 -7.16 -46.44 6.88
C THR A 131 -7.36 -47.88 6.39
N THR A 132 -6.39 -48.45 5.66
CA THR A 132 -6.42 -49.87 5.26
C THR A 132 -6.12 -50.81 6.41
N LEU A 133 -5.21 -50.46 7.32
CA LEU A 133 -4.95 -51.21 8.55
C LEU A 133 -6.20 -51.27 9.46
N ASP A 134 -6.90 -50.15 9.64
CA ASP A 134 -8.15 -50.10 10.42
C ASP A 134 -9.25 -51.00 9.82
N ARG A 135 -9.37 -51.03 8.49
CA ARG A 135 -10.33 -51.90 7.79
C ARG A 135 -9.97 -53.38 7.94
N LEU A 136 -8.69 -53.72 7.87
CA LEU A 136 -8.21 -55.09 8.06
C LEU A 136 -8.42 -55.56 9.51
N ALA A 137 -8.15 -54.70 10.49
CA ALA A 137 -8.39 -55.00 11.90
C ALA A 137 -9.87 -55.34 12.15
N ARG A 138 -10.79 -54.52 11.64
CA ARG A 138 -12.24 -54.77 11.74
C ARG A 138 -12.67 -56.06 11.02
N ALA A 139 -12.07 -56.35 9.87
CA ALA A 139 -12.38 -57.56 9.11
C ALA A 139 -11.91 -58.83 9.84
N LEU A 140 -10.74 -58.80 10.48
CA LEU A 140 -10.23 -59.90 11.29
C LEU A 140 -11.08 -60.09 12.56
N GLU A 141 -11.49 -59.01 13.20
CA GLU A 141 -12.37 -59.05 14.38
C GLU A 141 -13.75 -59.62 14.04
N SER A 142 -14.30 -59.30 12.87
CA SER A 142 -15.55 -59.90 12.37
C SER A 142 -15.43 -61.37 11.95
N ARG A 143 -14.21 -61.86 11.72
CA ARG A 143 -13.94 -63.25 11.25
C ARG A 143 -13.41 -64.16 12.36
N GLY A 144 -12.95 -63.57 13.46
CA GLY A 144 -12.52 -64.28 14.68
C GLY A 144 -13.63 -64.47 15.72
N ALA A 145 -14.81 -63.90 15.50
CA ALA A 145 -16.06 -64.18 16.21
C ALA A 145 -16.92 -65.18 15.42
#